data_AF-A0A926KX69-F1
#
_entry.id   AF-A0A926KX69-F1
#
_cell.length_a   1.000
_cell.length_b   1.000
_cell.length_c   1.000
_cell.angle_alpha   90.00
_cell.angle_beta   90.00
_cell.angle_gamma   90.00
#
_symmetry.space_group_name_H-M   'P 1'
#
loop_
_entity.id
_entity.type
_entity.pdbx_description
1 polymer ?
#
loop_
_entity_poly.entity_id
_entity_poly.type
_entity_poly.pdbx_seq_one_letter_code
_entity_poly.pdbx_strand_id
1 'polypeptide(L)'
;MWKRRRRRGRQPDTSVPVELCDLCAAVFPKDRAVRGYVRDSSAVHPEHDGDDGLRLVTACGDDHFDTIAEGYRHRPFVSEELWAAKVSRALTTGPTGLTMQQLAWQTGLLEPQIRRGIAWHNQRMRQGQDLDP
;
A
#
# COMPACT_ATOMS: atom_id res chain seq x y z
N MET A 1 18.38 46.09 35.69
CA MET A 1 17.22 45.78 34.82
C MET A 1 17.28 44.31 34.41
N TRP A 2 16.41 43.45 34.96
CA TRP A 2 16.44 42.00 34.70
C TRP A 2 15.57 41.65 33.48
N LYS A 3 16.15 41.09 32.42
CA LYS A 3 15.40 40.59 31.26
C LYS A 3 15.08 39.10 31.44
N ARG A 4 13.83 38.78 31.77
CA ARG A 4 13.31 37.39 31.82
C ARG A 4 13.30 36.80 30.41
N ARG A 5 14.18 35.84 30.11
CA ARG A 5 14.03 34.94 28.97
C ARG A 5 12.87 33.98 29.27
N ARG A 6 11.72 34.16 28.62
CA ARG A 6 10.67 33.12 28.58
C ARG A 6 11.22 31.92 27.82
N ARG A 7 11.61 30.86 28.53
CA ARG A 7 11.77 29.54 27.93
C ARG A 7 10.41 29.14 27.37
N ARG A 8 10.25 29.07 26.05
CA ARG A 8 9.13 28.37 25.43
C ARG A 8 9.33 26.90 25.77
N GLY A 9 8.68 26.45 26.85
CA GLY A 9 8.54 25.03 27.12
C GLY A 9 7.89 24.39 25.90
N ARG A 10 8.48 23.29 25.44
CA ARG A 10 7.86 22.39 24.47
C ARG A 10 6.54 21.94 25.09
N GLN A 11 5.41 22.48 24.62
CA GLN A 11 4.11 21.93 24.99
C GLN A 11 4.08 20.48 24.51
N PRO A 12 3.62 19.53 25.32
CA PRO A 12 3.32 18.19 24.83
C PRO A 12 2.24 18.33 23.76
N ASP A 13 2.54 17.79 22.57
CA ASP A 13 1.59 17.73 21.47
C ASP A 13 0.34 16.99 21.96
N THR A 14 -0.75 17.73 22.11
CA THR A 14 -2.04 17.23 22.62
C THR A 14 -2.98 16.91 21.45
N SER A 15 -2.45 16.81 20.22
CA SER A 15 -3.25 16.40 19.08
C SER A 15 -3.74 14.97 19.27
N VAL A 16 -5.06 14.81 19.19
CA VAL A 16 -5.68 13.48 19.16
C VAL A 16 -5.17 12.80 17.88
N PRO A 17 -4.57 11.60 17.95
CA PRO A 17 -4.18 10.88 16.74
C PRO A 17 -5.39 10.68 15.84
N VAL A 18 -5.24 11.03 14.56
CA VAL A 18 -6.30 10.90 13.55
C VAL A 18 -5.91 9.90 12.48
N GLU A 19 -6.92 9.38 11.79
CA GLU A 19 -6.83 8.50 10.63
C GLU A 19 -7.66 9.07 9.48
N LEU A 20 -7.45 8.55 8.27
CA LEU A 20 -8.24 8.87 7.08
C LEU A 20 -9.10 7.67 6.69
N CYS A 21 -10.37 7.90 6.36
CA CYS A 21 -11.23 6.83 5.87
C CYS A 21 -10.97 6.57 4.37
N ASP A 22 -10.70 5.32 4.01
CA ASP A 22 -10.38 4.92 2.64
C ASP A 22 -11.58 5.04 1.67
N LEU A 23 -12.83 5.11 2.19
CA LEU A 23 -14.03 5.28 1.37
C LEU A 23 -14.37 6.76 1.13
N CYS A 24 -14.47 7.55 2.20
CA CYS A 24 -15.00 8.91 2.13
C CYS A 24 -13.96 10.02 2.34
N ALA A 25 -12.69 9.66 2.58
CA ALA A 25 -11.61 10.57 2.91
C ALA A 25 -11.86 11.48 4.13
N ALA A 26 -12.81 11.11 5.00
CA ALA A 26 -13.02 11.81 6.26
C ALA A 26 -11.82 11.58 7.20
N VAL A 27 -11.37 12.65 7.86
CA VAL A 27 -10.39 12.58 8.95
C VAL A 27 -11.15 12.33 10.25
N PHE A 28 -10.77 11.31 11.01
CA PHE A 28 -11.50 10.92 12.22
C PHE A 28 -10.55 10.43 13.33
N PRO A 29 -10.99 10.43 14.61
CA PRO A 29 -10.17 9.96 15.73
C PRO A 29 -9.75 8.49 15.57
N LYS A 30 -8.46 8.22 15.79
CA LYS A 30 -7.86 6.88 15.57
C LYS A 30 -8.49 5.76 16.39
N ASP A 31 -9.05 6.07 17.56
CA ASP A 31 -9.74 5.14 18.46
C ASP A 31 -11.08 4.65 17.92
N ARG A 32 -11.62 5.30 16.88
CA ARG A 32 -12.85 4.88 16.18
C ARG A 32 -12.57 4.11 14.89
N ALA A 33 -11.31 3.79 14.61
CA ALA A 33 -10.93 3.15 13.35
C ALA A 33 -11.36 1.70 13.31
N VAL A 34 -12.20 1.37 12.34
CA VAL A 34 -12.46 0.00 11.92
C VAL A 34 -11.38 -0.36 10.91
N ARG A 35 -10.60 -1.42 11.20
CA ARG A 35 -9.52 -1.89 10.34
C ARG A 35 -9.70 -3.36 10.03
N GLY A 36 -9.32 -3.73 8.81
CA GLY A 36 -9.29 -5.12 8.38
C GLY A 36 -8.55 -5.29 7.07
N TYR A 37 -8.26 -6.54 6.74
CA TYR A 37 -7.56 -6.89 5.51
C TYR A 37 -8.55 -7.38 4.46
N VAL A 38 -8.37 -6.90 3.23
CA VAL A 38 -9.10 -7.36 2.04
C VAL A 38 -8.13 -7.98 1.04
N ARG A 39 -8.59 -8.97 0.28
CA ARG A 39 -7.78 -9.58 -0.78
C ARG A 39 -7.68 -8.62 -1.97
N ASP A 40 -6.45 -8.28 -2.33
CA ASP A 40 -6.14 -7.39 -3.43
C ASP A 40 -4.79 -7.76 -4.05
N SER A 41 -4.79 -8.28 -5.27
CA SER A 41 -3.55 -8.65 -5.96
C SER A 41 -2.66 -7.45 -6.30
N SER A 42 -3.16 -6.21 -6.24
CA SER A 42 -2.32 -5.02 -6.40
C SER A 42 -1.60 -4.59 -5.11
N ALA A 43 -1.94 -5.18 -3.97
CA ALA A 43 -1.38 -4.82 -2.68
C ALA A 43 -0.15 -5.66 -2.34
N VAL A 44 0.94 -4.99 -1.96
CA VAL A 44 2.18 -5.62 -1.51
C VAL A 44 2.59 -4.92 -0.23
N HIS A 45 2.85 -5.70 0.82
CA HIS A 45 3.18 -5.14 2.12
C HIS A 45 4.62 -4.57 2.06
N PRO A 46 4.92 -3.42 2.68
CA PRO A 46 6.26 -2.84 2.62
C PRO A 46 7.34 -3.74 3.24
N GLU A 47 7.01 -4.41 4.36
CA GLU A 47 7.99 -5.13 5.19
C GLU A 47 7.76 -6.66 5.32
N HIS A 48 6.54 -7.17 5.09
CA HIS A 48 6.13 -8.53 5.45
C HIS A 48 5.56 -9.26 4.23
N ASP A 49 6.39 -10.07 3.57
CA ASP A 49 6.00 -10.80 2.36
C ASP A 49 4.80 -11.74 2.53
N GLY A 50 4.54 -12.20 3.76
CA GLY A 50 3.38 -13.04 4.09
C GLY A 50 2.04 -12.32 3.95
N ASP A 51 2.05 -10.98 3.99
CA ASP A 51 0.87 -10.13 3.85
C ASP A 51 0.69 -9.60 2.41
N ASP A 52 1.55 -10.01 1.47
CA ASP A 52 1.39 -9.67 0.07
C ASP A 52 0.05 -10.22 -0.47
N GLY A 53 -0.69 -9.37 -1.18
CA GLY A 53 -2.05 -9.66 -1.62
C GLY A 53 -3.13 -9.28 -0.60
N LEU A 54 -2.74 -8.72 0.56
CA LEU A 54 -3.66 -8.20 1.56
C LEU A 54 -3.53 -6.68 1.66
N ARG A 55 -4.62 -5.96 1.37
CA ARG A 55 -4.70 -4.52 1.61
C ARG A 55 -5.29 -4.28 2.99
N LEU A 56 -4.54 -3.56 3.83
CA LEU A 56 -5.10 -2.97 5.04
C LEU A 56 -6.06 -1.86 4.64
N VAL A 57 -7.30 -1.94 5.11
CA VAL A 57 -8.34 -0.93 4.95
C VAL A 57 -8.60 -0.27 6.30
N THR A 58 -8.74 1.05 6.28
CA THR A 58 -9.12 1.88 7.43
C THR A 58 -10.41 2.63 7.13
N ALA A 59 -11.43 2.42 7.95
CA ALA A 59 -12.75 3.05 7.82
C ALA A 59 -13.19 3.75 9.10
N CYS A 60 -14.02 4.78 8.94
CA CYS A 60 -14.59 5.53 10.07
C CYS A 60 -15.79 4.85 10.74
N GLY A 61 -16.15 3.63 10.30
CA GLY A 61 -17.25 2.82 10.82
C GLY A 61 -17.44 1.55 10.00
N ASP A 62 -18.25 0.63 10.52
CA ASP A 62 -18.47 -0.70 9.93
C ASP A 62 -19.11 -0.62 8.54
N ASP A 63 -20.12 0.22 8.33
CA ASP A 63 -20.79 0.38 7.02
C ASP A 63 -19.81 0.74 5.89
N HIS A 64 -18.83 1.60 6.19
CA HIS A 64 -17.80 2.00 5.23
C HIS A 64 -16.80 0.87 5.00
N PHE A 65 -16.42 0.13 6.04
CA PHE A 65 -15.55 -1.03 5.91
C PHE A 65 -16.22 -2.11 5.04
N ASP A 66 -17.48 -2.44 5.31
CA ASP A 66 -18.24 -3.45 4.59
C ASP A 66 -18.43 -3.09 3.11
N THR A 67 -18.69 -1.80 2.83
CA THR A 67 -18.79 -1.29 1.46
C THR A 67 -17.47 -1.48 0.70
N ILE A 68 -16.33 -1.16 1.32
CA ILE A 68 -15.01 -1.37 0.71
C ILE A 68 -14.75 -2.88 0.52
N ALA A 69 -15.01 -3.68 1.56
CA ALA A 69 -14.77 -5.12 1.56
C ALA A 69 -15.58 -5.83 0.45
N GLU A 70 -16.83 -5.43 0.22
CA GLU A 70 -17.65 -5.96 -0.86
C GLU A 70 -17.09 -5.60 -2.24
N GLY A 71 -16.62 -4.35 -2.42
CA GLY A 71 -15.94 -3.94 -3.65
C GLY A 71 -14.72 -4.83 -3.97
N TYR A 72 -13.90 -5.14 -2.98
CA TYR A 72 -12.75 -6.04 -3.16
C TYR A 72 -13.14 -7.50 -3.35
N ARG A 73 -14.26 -7.96 -2.79
CA ARG A 73 -14.76 -9.33 -2.98
C ARG A 73 -15.04 -9.64 -4.45
N HIS A 74 -15.51 -8.65 -5.21
CA HIS A 74 -15.80 -8.79 -6.64
C HIS A 74 -14.60 -8.58 -7.54
N ARG A 75 -13.51 -8.00 -7.02
CA ARG A 75 -12.29 -7.76 -7.79
C ARG A 75 -11.56 -9.09 -8.04
N PRO A 76 -11.27 -9.45 -9.31
CA PRO A 76 -10.48 -10.64 -9.59
C PRO A 76 -9.09 -10.53 -8.95
N PHE A 77 -8.65 -11.62 -8.34
CA PHE A 77 -7.30 -11.73 -7.82
C PHE A 77 -6.40 -12.34 -8.89
N VAL A 78 -5.53 -11.53 -9.47
CA VAL A 78 -4.67 -11.92 -10.60
C VAL A 78 -3.25 -12.15 -10.10
N SER A 79 -2.73 -13.37 -10.20
CA SER A 79 -1.39 -13.69 -9.68
C SER A 79 -0.30 -12.83 -10.32
N GLU A 80 -0.38 -12.56 -11.62
CA GLU A 80 0.58 -11.72 -12.33
C GLU A 80 0.56 -10.27 -11.88
N GLU A 81 -0.59 -9.76 -11.41
CA GLU A 81 -0.67 -8.42 -10.81
C GLU A 81 0.15 -8.37 -9.52
N LEU A 82 0.01 -9.40 -8.67
CA LEU A 82 0.76 -9.49 -7.43
C LEU A 82 2.25 -9.64 -7.69
N TRP A 83 2.62 -10.49 -8.65
CA TRP A 83 4.02 -10.66 -9.05
C TRP A 83 4.61 -9.36 -9.59
N ALA A 84 3.84 -8.63 -10.41
CA ALA A 84 4.24 -7.31 -10.90
C ALA A 84 4.48 -6.35 -9.74
N ALA A 85 3.54 -6.24 -8.79
CA ALA A 85 3.66 -5.36 -7.65
C ALA A 85 4.86 -5.71 -6.75
N LYS A 86 5.13 -7.01 -6.53
CA LYS A 86 6.31 -7.46 -5.76
C LYS A 86 7.62 -7.11 -6.45
N VAL A 87 7.69 -7.29 -7.77
CA VAL A 87 8.84 -6.86 -8.58
C VAL A 87 9.02 -5.34 -8.53
N SER A 88 7.94 -4.57 -8.66
CA SER A 88 7.99 -3.11 -8.52
C SER A 88 8.49 -2.66 -7.14
N ARG A 89 8.04 -3.31 -6.05
CA ARG A 89 8.58 -3.06 -4.70
C ARG A 89 10.08 -3.31 -4.67
N ALA A 90 10.54 -4.49 -5.09
CA ALA A 90 11.96 -4.85 -5.06
C ALA A 90 12.84 -3.87 -5.85
N LEU A 91 12.36 -3.42 -7.01
CA LEU A 91 13.06 -2.46 -7.87
C LEU A 91 13.07 -1.02 -7.32
N THR A 92 12.10 -0.65 -6.47
CA THR A 92 11.97 0.72 -5.93
C THR A 92 12.58 0.87 -4.53
N THR A 93 12.70 -0.21 -3.76
CA THR A 93 13.31 -0.19 -2.43
C THR A 93 14.80 -0.58 -2.43
N GLY A 94 15.28 -1.20 -3.51
CA GLY A 94 16.65 -1.69 -3.65
C GLY A 94 17.57 -0.84 -4.54
N PRO A 95 18.82 -1.28 -4.75
CA PRO A 95 19.73 -0.66 -5.71
C PRO A 95 19.20 -0.75 -7.15
N THR A 96 19.55 0.24 -7.97
CA THR A 96 19.16 0.29 -9.38
C THR A 96 19.79 -0.88 -10.14
N GLY A 97 18.94 -1.68 -10.82
CA GLY A 97 19.39 -2.79 -11.66
C GLY A 97 19.68 -4.06 -10.84
N LEU A 98 18.63 -4.84 -10.59
CA LEU A 98 18.75 -6.15 -9.95
C LEU A 98 18.91 -7.24 -11.00
N THR A 99 19.78 -8.21 -10.74
CA THR A 99 19.83 -9.45 -11.53
C THR A 99 18.58 -10.29 -11.29
N MET A 100 18.29 -11.24 -12.20
CA MET A 100 17.16 -12.16 -12.03
C MET A 100 17.25 -12.96 -10.72
N GLN A 101 18.45 -13.37 -10.32
CA GLN A 101 18.67 -14.10 -9.06
C GLN A 101 18.39 -13.21 -7.84
N GLN A 102 18.79 -11.93 -7.89
CA GLN A 102 18.49 -10.98 -6.81
C GLN A 102 17.00 -10.68 -6.71
N LEU A 103 16.30 -10.54 -7.84
CA LEU A 103 14.85 -10.40 -7.86
C LEU A 103 14.15 -11.62 -7.26
N ALA A 104 14.57 -12.83 -7.63
CA ALA A 104 14.02 -14.05 -7.06
C ALA A 104 14.22 -14.11 -5.54
N TRP A 105 15.41 -13.74 -5.06
CA TRP A 105 15.72 -13.70 -3.63
C TRP A 105 14.85 -12.68 -2.87
N GLN A 106 14.73 -11.46 -3.38
CA GLN A 106 14.00 -10.37 -2.69
C GLN A 106 12.48 -10.50 -2.74
N THR A 107 11.95 -11.23 -3.73
CA THR A 107 10.49 -11.37 -3.91
C THR A 107 9.97 -12.75 -3.50
N GLY A 108 10.86 -13.74 -3.36
CA GLY A 108 10.47 -15.14 -3.21
C GLY A 108 9.82 -15.74 -4.46
N LEU A 109 9.88 -15.05 -5.62
CA LEU A 109 9.29 -15.52 -6.86
C LEU A 109 10.28 -16.36 -7.67
N LEU A 110 9.74 -17.33 -8.41
CA LEU A 110 10.48 -18.05 -9.43
C LEU A 110 10.65 -17.18 -10.68
N GLU A 111 11.72 -17.40 -11.45
CA GLU A 111 11.98 -16.65 -12.68
C GLU A 111 10.78 -16.60 -13.66
N PRO A 112 10.03 -17.70 -13.92
CA PRO A 112 8.84 -17.63 -14.76
C PRO A 112 7.74 -16.70 -14.22
N GLN A 113 7.59 -16.61 -12.89
CA GLN A 113 6.62 -15.71 -12.25
C GLN A 113 7.06 -14.26 -12.39
N ILE A 114 8.35 -13.99 -12.19
CA ILE A 114 8.94 -12.64 -12.41
C ILE A 114 8.69 -12.19 -13.85
N ARG A 115 9.01 -13.05 -14.83
CA ARG A 115 8.80 -12.74 -16.26
C ARG A 115 7.33 -12.46 -16.57
N ARG A 116 6.40 -13.25 -16.04
CA ARG A 116 4.95 -13.04 -16.22
C ARG A 116 4.46 -11.75 -15.55
N GLY A 117 4.94 -11.42 -14.35
CA GLY A 117 4.63 -10.16 -13.68
C GLY A 117 5.11 -8.95 -14.48
N ILE A 118 6.35 -8.98 -14.97
CA ILE A 118 6.90 -7.93 -15.84
C ILE A 118 6.06 -7.78 -17.13
N ALA A 119 5.72 -8.90 -17.78
CA ALA A 119 4.91 -8.88 -19.00
C ALA A 119 3.52 -8.25 -18.76
N TRP A 120 2.87 -8.64 -17.66
CA TRP A 120 1.58 -8.09 -17.23
C TRP A 120 1.64 -6.58 -16.97
N HIS A 121 2.69 -6.11 -16.29
CA HIS A 121 2.89 -4.69 -15.99
C HIS A 121 3.07 -3.88 -17.27
N ASN A 122 3.96 -4.34 -18.15
CA ASN A 122 4.26 -3.68 -19.40
C ASN A 122 3.03 -3.61 -20.33
N GLN A 123 2.17 -4.64 -20.31
CA GLN A 123 0.92 -4.62 -21.07
C GLN A 123 -0.03 -3.53 -20.57
N ARG A 124 -0.19 -3.38 -19.25
CA ARG A 124 -1.05 -2.33 -18.68
C ARG A 124 -0.51 -0.93 -18.92
N MET A 125 0.80 -0.74 -18.85
CA MET A 125 1.40 0.57 -19.15
C MET A 125 1.12 0.99 -20.60
N ARG A 126 1.19 0.05 -21.56
CA ARG A 126 0.80 0.33 -22.95
C ARG A 126 -0.69 0.71 -23.07
N GLN A 127 -1.57 -0.09 -22.47
CA GLN A 127 -3.01 0.18 -22.49
C GLN A 127 -3.39 1.52 -21.84
N GLY A 128 -2.67 1.92 -20.78
CA GLY A 128 -2.89 3.22 -20.13
C GLY A 128 -2.41 4.40 -20.97
N GLN A 129 -1.30 4.24 -21.70
CA GLN A 129 -0.79 5.25 -22.63
C GLN A 129 -1.69 5.44 -23.86
N ASP A 130 -2.38 4.39 -24.31
CA ASP A 130 -3.33 4.47 -25.43
C ASP A 130 -4.65 5.18 -25.06
N LEU A 131 -4.91 5.41 -23.77
CA LEU A 131 -6.14 6.04 -23.25
C LEU A 131 -5.98 7.51 -22.85
N ASP A 132 -4.77 8.07 -22.95
CA ASP A 132 -4.46 9.47 -22.63
C ASP A 132 -4.16 10.23 -23.95
N PRO A 133 -5.10 11.03 -24.48
CA PRO A 133 -4.97 11.71 -25.78
C PRO A 133 -4.00 12.91 -25.78
#